data_AF-A0A7V0S0X3-F1
#
_entry.id   AF-A0A7V0S0X3-F1
#
_cell.length_a   1.000
_cell.length_b   1.000
_cell.length_c   1.000
_cell.angle_alpha   90.00
_cell.angle_beta   90.00
_cell.angle_gamma   90.00
#
_symmetry.space_group_name_H-M   'P 1'
#
loop_
_entity.id
_entity.type
_entity.pdbx_description
1 polymer ?
#
loop_
_entity_poly.entity_id
_entity_poly.type
_entity_poly.pdbx_seq_one_letter_code
_entity_poly.pdbx_strand_id
1 'polypeptide(L)' 'MYSLLATCKLNNIEPFGWLKTTLETIPDYPADQLHNLIPGLK' A
#
# COMPACT_ATOMS: atom_id res chain seq x y z
N MET A 1 -0.90 -9.33 5.65
CA MET A 1 -1.39 -8.06 6.22
C MET A 1 -0.42 -7.43 7.22
N TYR A 2 -0.06 -8.11 8.31
CA TYR A 2 0.88 -7.58 9.32
C TYR A 2 2.23 -7.13 8.73
N SER A 3 2.80 -7.89 7.80
CA SER A 3 4.06 -7.53 7.14
C SER A 3 3.96 -6.23 6.34
N LEU A 4 2.83 -5.98 5.66
CA LEU A 4 2.63 -4.74 4.88
C LEU A 4 2.54 -3.52 5.79
N LEU A 5 1.80 -3.62 6.90
CA LEU A 5 1.70 -2.54 7.88
C LEU A 5 3.05 -2.28 8.57
N ALA A 6 3.85 -3.32 8.82
CA ALA A 6 5.22 -3.17 9.31
C ALA A 6 6.10 -2.46 8.28
N THR A 7 6.00 -2.81 6.99
CA THR A 7 6.71 -2.13 5.91
C THR A 7 6.31 -0.66 5.80
N CYS A 8 5.03 -0.31 6.00
CA CYS A 8 4.60 1.09 6.08
C CYS A 8 5.39 1.85 7.15
N LYS A 9 5.46 1.30 8.37
CA LYS A 9 6.20 1.91 9.48
C LYS A 9 7.69 2.08 9.16
N LEU A 10 8.32 1.07 8.57
CA LEU A 10 9.73 1.12 8.17
C LEU A 10 10.01 2.21 7.12
N ASN A 11 9.01 2.55 6.31
CA ASN A 11 9.09 3.60 5.28
C ASN A 11 8.49 4.94 5.73
N ASN A 12 8.21 5.13 7.02
CA ASN A 12 7.57 6.33 7.59
C ASN A 12 6.20 6.67 6.96
N ILE A 13 5.46 5.64 6.53
CA ILE A 13 4.09 5.75 6.01
C ILE A 13 3.11 5.38 7.11
N GLU A 14 2.05 6.17 7.27
CA GLU A 14 0.98 5.88 8.24
C GLU A 14 0.21 4.61 7.81
N PRO A 15 0.23 3.52 8.61
CA PRO A 15 -0.22 2.21 8.13
C PRO A 15 -1.71 2.13 7.81
N PHE A 16 -2.56 2.78 8.61
CA PHE A 16 -4.02 2.73 8.42
C PHE A 16 -4.45 3.57 7.23
N GLY A 17 -3.89 4.76 7.07
CA GLY A 17 -4.12 5.67 5.96
C GLY A 17 -3.68 5.05 4.63
N TRP A 18 -2.51 4.39 4.60
CA TRP A 18 -2.11 3.61 3.43
C TRP A 18 -3.10 2.50 3.11
N LEU A 19 -3.53 1.72 4.11
CA LEU A 19 -4.49 0.63 3.89
C LEU A 19 -5.81 1.15 3.32
N LYS A 20 -6.36 2.20 3.93
CA LYS A 20 -7.62 2.83 3.51
C LYS A 20 -7.52 3.30 2.05
N THR A 21 -6.52 4.12 1.75
CA THR A 21 -6.33 4.68 0.40
C THR A 21 -6.05 3.61 -0.64
N THR A 22 -5.29 2.57 -0.29
CA THR A 22 -5.02 1.44 -1.18
C THR A 22 -6.30 0.68 -1.51
N LEU A 23 -7.12 0.34 -0.52
CA LEU A 23 -8.40 -0.35 -0.75
C LEU A 23 -9.40 0.50 -1.54
N GLU A 24 -9.42 1.82 -1.32
CA GLU A 24 -10.22 2.76 -2.10
C GLU A 24 -9.73 2.86 -3.56
N THR A 25 -8.44 2.65 -3.82
CA THR A 25 -7.82 2.81 -5.15
C THR A 25 -7.86 1.53 -5.98
N ILE A 26 -7.77 0.34 -5.36
CA ILE A 26 -7.69 -0.97 -6.04
C ILE A 26 -8.75 -1.17 -7.15
N PRO A 27 -10.04 -0.83 -6.97
CA PRO A 27 -11.07 -1.09 -7.97
C PRO A 27 -10.84 -0.37 -9.31
N ASP A 28 -10.23 0.81 -9.26
CA ASP A 28 -10.01 1.68 -10.42
C ASP A 28 -8.56 1.61 -10.95
N TYR A 29 -7.69 0.82 -10.30
CA TYR A 29 -6.27 0.74 -10.63
C TYR A 29 -5.96 -0.41 -11.60
N PRO A 30 -5.12 -0.21 -12.63
CA PRO A 30 -4.73 -1.26 -13.55
C PRO A 30 -4.09 -2.45 -12.82
N ALA A 31 -4.58 -3.67 -13.10
CA ALA A 31 -4.16 -4.88 -12.38
C ALA A 31 -2.66 -5.17 -12.52
N ASP A 32 -2.08 -4.87 -13.68
CA ASP A 32 -0.65 -5.00 -13.99
C ASP A 32 0.22 -4.01 -13.22
N GLN A 33 -0.36 -2.91 -12.73
CA GLN A 33 0.35 -1.86 -12.00
C GLN A 33 0.20 -1.96 -10.48
N LEU A 34 -0.64 -2.86 -9.95
CA LEU A 34 -0.96 -2.94 -8.50
C LEU A 34 0.28 -3.02 -7.59
N HIS A 35 1.41 -3.54 -8.09
CA HIS A 35 2.68 -3.56 -7.37
C HIS A 35 3.19 -2.17 -6.95
N ASN A 36 2.81 -1.11 -7.68
CA ASN A 36 3.14 0.28 -7.36
C ASN A 36 2.47 0.78 -6.07
N LEU A 37 1.39 0.14 -5.62
CA LEU A 37 0.71 0.48 -4.39
C LEU A 37 1.41 -0.11 -3.15
N ILE A 38 2.42 -0.98 -3.34
CA ILE A 38 3.15 -1.62 -2.25
C ILE A 38 4.17 -0.63 -1.66
N PRO A 39 4.12 -0.37 -0.35
CA PRO A 39 5.03 0.56 0.30
C PRO A 39 6.46 0.01 0.28
N GLY A 40 7.42 0.86 -0.08
CA GLY A 40 8.84 0.50 -0.11
C GLY A 40 9.28 -0.33 -1.32
N LEU A 41 8.40 -0.61 -2.28
CA LEU A 41 8.80 -1.08 -3.60
C LEU A 41 9.30 0.14 -4.40
N LYS A 42 10.55 0.11 -4.88
CA LYS A 42 11.13 1.07 -5.82
C LYS A 42 11.73 0.32 -6.99
#